data_AF-A0A820GWL6-F1
#
_entry.id   AF-A0A820GWL6-F1
#
_cell.length_a   1.000
_cell.length_b   1.000
_cell.length_c   1.000
_cell.angle_alpha   90.00
_cell.angle_beta   90.00
_cell.angle_gamma   90.00
#
_symmetry.space_group_name_H-M   'P 1'
#
loop_
_entity.id
_entity.type
_entity.pdbx_description
1 polymer ?
#
loop_
_entity_poly.entity_id
_entity_poly.type
_entity_poly.pdbx_seq_one_letter_code
_entity_poly.pdbx_strand_id
1 'polypeptide(L)'
;MARDQNRLQQMKRQNHQLDFQYTNPTPNFDRTKHVHGLVATLFNINDKKYAQALELAPGGKLFNVVVDTDETSKLLFKYGDLKKRITFAPLNRISSNLIPKNKIESARL
;
A
#
# COMPACT_ATOMS: atom_id res chain seq x y z
N MET A 1 13.60 14.09 8.63
CA MET A 1 12.56 14.69 7.77
C MET A 1 13.06 14.93 6.35
N ALA A 2 13.99 15.87 6.06
CA ALA A 2 14.47 16.09 4.69
C ALA A 2 15.30 14.93 4.09
N ARG A 3 16.11 14.23 4.91
CA ARG A 3 16.88 13.05 4.49
C ARG A 3 16.01 11.86 4.08
N ASP A 4 14.89 11.67 4.78
CA ASP A 4 13.99 10.53 4.55
C ASP A 4 13.22 10.71 3.23
N GLN A 5 12.83 11.95 2.89
CA GLN A 5 12.20 12.27 1.61
C GLN A 5 13.15 12.08 0.42
N ASN A 6 14.41 12.52 0.53
CA ASN A 6 15.41 12.32 -0.53
C ASN A 6 15.68 10.83 -0.79
N ARG A 7 15.76 10.03 0.27
CA ARG A 7 15.95 8.57 0.15
C ARG A 7 14.73 7.90 -0.48
N LEU A 8 13.51 8.30 -0.11
CA LEU A 8 12.28 7.79 -0.69
C LEU A 8 12.20 8.12 -2.19
N GLN A 9 12.57 9.34 -2.59
CA GLN A 9 12.62 9.70 -4.01
C GLN A 9 13.64 8.87 -4.79
N GLN A 10 14.83 8.64 -4.23
CA GLN A 10 15.83 7.77 -4.86
C GLN A 10 15.32 6.32 -5.01
N MET A 11 14.65 5.78 -4.00
CA MET A 11 14.05 4.44 -4.05
C MET A 11 12.92 4.35 -5.07
N LYS A 12 12.08 5.40 -5.21
CA LYS A 12 11.04 5.45 -6.24
C LYS A 12 11.61 5.44 -7.66
N ARG A 13 12.73 6.14 -7.89
CA ARG A 13 13.43 6.13 -9.18
C ARG A 13 14.01 4.76 -9.53
N GLN A 14 14.50 4.03 -8.53
CA GLN A 14 15.07 2.70 -8.71
C GLN A 14 14.01 1.61 -8.78
N ASN A 15 12.83 1.83 -8.17
CA ASN A 15 11.78 0.83 -8.07
C ASN A 15 10.44 1.41 -8.51
N HIS A 16 10.16 1.25 -9.81
CA HIS A 16 8.92 1.70 -10.47
C HIS A 16 7.66 1.22 -9.76
N GLN A 17 7.70 0.12 -8.99
CA GLN A 17 6.56 -0.37 -8.22
C GLN A 17 6.15 0.57 -7.08
N LEU A 18 7.10 1.33 -6.52
CA LEU A 18 6.90 2.31 -5.46
C LEU A 18 6.40 3.68 -5.96
N ASP A 19 6.34 3.87 -7.27
CA ASP A 19 5.79 5.08 -7.86
C ASP A 19 4.30 4.90 -8.18
N PHE A 20 3.45 5.61 -7.44
CA PHE A 20 2.01 5.62 -7.65
C PHE A 20 1.58 7.02 -8.07
N GLN A 21 1.14 7.14 -9.32
CA GLN A 21 0.70 8.38 -9.93
C GLN A 21 -0.72 8.20 -10.48
N TYR A 22 -1.55 9.23 -10.28
CA TYR A 22 -2.92 9.29 -10.77
C TYR A 22 -3.37 10.75 -10.97
N THR A 23 -4.33 10.94 -11.86
CA THR A 23 -5.03 12.21 -12.06
C THR A 23 -6.29 12.27 -11.22
N ASN A 24 -6.76 13.48 -10.89
CA ASN A 24 -7.97 13.60 -10.08
C ASN A 24 -9.17 13.05 -10.85
N PRO A 25 -9.87 12.03 -10.32
CA PRO A 25 -10.97 11.39 -11.04
C PRO A 25 -12.24 12.25 -11.09
N THR A 26 -12.36 13.24 -10.19
CA THR A 26 -13.49 14.17 -10.12
C THR A 26 -13.00 15.60 -9.81
N PRO A 27 -13.77 16.64 -10.18
CA PRO A 27 -13.57 17.98 -9.64
C PRO A 27 -13.66 17.95 -8.11
N ASN A 28 -12.79 18.72 -7.42
CA ASN A 28 -12.70 18.78 -5.95
C ASN A 28 -12.37 17.46 -5.24
N PHE A 29 -11.72 16.51 -5.92
CA PHE A 29 -11.26 15.28 -5.29
C PHE A 29 -10.21 15.53 -4.19
N ASP A 30 -10.54 15.17 -2.95
CA ASP A 30 -9.61 15.25 -1.82
C ASP A 30 -8.66 14.05 -1.80
N ARG A 31 -7.45 14.27 -2.30
CA ARG A 31 -6.40 13.24 -2.37
C ARG A 31 -6.03 12.67 -1.01
N THR A 32 -5.98 13.51 0.01
CA THR A 32 -5.46 13.13 1.35
C THR A 32 -6.45 12.27 2.11
N LYS A 33 -7.75 12.56 1.91
CA LYS A 33 -8.84 11.82 2.51
C LYS A 33 -9.08 10.47 1.83
N HIS A 34 -9.04 10.45 0.50
CA HIS A 34 -9.45 9.29 -0.28
C HIS A 34 -8.32 8.31 -0.60
N VAL A 35 -7.07 8.79 -0.70
CA VAL A 35 -5.93 7.96 -1.08
C VAL A 35 -4.79 8.09 -0.07
N HIS A 36 -4.63 7.06 0.75
CA HIS A 36 -3.63 7.05 1.82
C HIS A 36 -2.23 6.76 1.27
N GLY A 37 -2.11 5.97 0.20
CA GLY A 37 -0.85 5.67 -0.48
C GLY A 37 -0.50 4.19 -0.47
N LEU A 38 0.76 3.88 -0.81
CA LEU A 38 1.23 2.49 -0.88
C LEU A 38 1.36 1.88 0.51
N VAL A 39 1.02 0.60 0.65
CA VAL A 39 1.18 -0.14 1.93
C VAL A 39 2.61 0.00 2.46
N ALA A 40 3.63 -0.15 1.61
CA ALA A 40 5.03 0.00 1.98
C ALA A 40 5.41 1.36 2.61
N THR A 41 4.61 2.41 2.39
CA THR A 41 4.86 3.76 2.91
C THR A 41 4.03 4.10 4.15
N LEU A 42 3.11 3.21 4.56
CA LEU A 42 2.14 3.48 5.62
C LEU A 42 2.50 2.87 6.97
N PHE A 43 3.61 2.15 7.07
CA PHE A 43 4.09 1.58 8.33
C PHE A 43 5.59 1.74 8.49
N ASN A 44 6.05 1.68 9.74
CA ASN A 44 7.46 1.69 10.11
C ASN A 44 7.87 0.33 10.66
N ILE A 45 9.10 -0.08 10.37
CA ILE A 45 9.67 -1.31 10.90
C ILE A 45 10.28 -1.03 12.28
N ASN A 46 9.71 -1.64 13.32
CA ASN A 46 10.19 -1.45 14.70
C ASN A 46 11.55 -2.11 14.94
N ASP A 47 11.74 -3.33 14.45
CA ASP A 47 12.98 -4.09 14.60
C ASP A 47 13.50 -4.52 13.23
N LYS A 48 14.68 -4.00 12.86
CA LYS A 48 15.30 -4.24 11.56
C LYS A 48 15.66 -5.71 11.34
N LYS A 49 15.78 -6.53 12.39
CA LYS A 49 16.07 -7.97 12.24
C LYS A 49 14.95 -8.71 11.49
N TYR A 50 13.72 -8.18 11.52
CA TYR A 50 12.57 -8.75 10.81
C TYR A 50 12.31 -8.09 9.46
N ALA A 51 13.15 -7.15 9.02
CA ALA A 51 12.89 -6.38 7.80
C ALA A 51 12.73 -7.26 6.56
N GLN A 52 13.60 -8.26 6.37
CA GLN A 52 13.50 -9.20 5.24
C GLN A 52 12.23 -10.04 5.31
N ALA A 53 11.83 -10.51 6.50
CA ALA A 53 10.61 -11.29 6.67
C ALA A 53 9.36 -10.45 6.38
N LEU A 54 9.36 -9.18 6.81
CA LEU A 54 8.28 -8.22 6.55
C LEU A 54 8.23 -7.75 5.10
N GLU A 55 9.32 -7.88 4.35
CA GLU A 55 9.34 -7.66 2.91
C GLU A 55 8.79 -8.89 2.15
N LEU A 56 9.27 -10.08 2.51
CA LEU A 56 8.94 -11.32 1.80
C LEU A 56 7.52 -11.82 2.11
N ALA A 57 7.08 -11.74 3.37
CA ALA A 57 5.80 -12.31 3.78
C ALA A 57 4.58 -11.67 3.08
N PRO A 58 4.50 -10.33 2.91
CA PRO A 58 3.42 -9.72 2.13
C PRO A 58 3.69 -9.77 0.62
N GLY A 59 4.96 -9.83 0.22
CA GLY A 59 5.39 -9.86 -1.18
C GLY A 59 4.77 -8.72 -2.00
N GLY A 60 4.12 -9.06 -3.11
CA GLY A 60 3.49 -8.09 -4.01
C GLY A 60 2.42 -7.20 -3.36
N LYS A 61 1.87 -7.57 -2.19
CA LYS A 61 0.87 -6.77 -1.47
C LYS A 61 1.44 -5.46 -0.91
N LEU A 62 2.76 -5.33 -0.76
CA LEU A 62 3.41 -4.07 -0.35
C LEU A 62 3.19 -2.93 -1.35
N PHE A 63 2.93 -3.27 -2.62
CA PHE A 63 2.71 -2.32 -3.69
C PHE A 63 1.21 -2.02 -3.91
N ASN A 64 0.33 -2.55 -3.06
CA ASN A 64 -1.07 -2.17 -3.08
C ASN A 64 -1.24 -0.73 -2.59
N VAL A 65 -2.24 -0.05 -3.15
CA VAL A 65 -2.59 1.33 -2.76
C VAL A 65 -3.80 1.30 -1.85
N VAL A 66 -3.65 1.83 -0.63
CA VAL A 66 -4.71 1.92 0.36
C VAL A 66 -5.58 3.14 0.05
N VAL A 67 -6.89 2.91 -0.03
CA VAL A 67 -7.92 3.94 -0.26
C VAL A 67 -9.04 3.79 0.75
N ASP A 68 -9.80 4.86 0.95
CA ASP A 68 -10.89 4.87 1.93
C ASP A 68 -12.01 3.86 1.58
N THR A 69 -12.44 3.82 0.31
CA THR A 69 -13.60 3.04 -0.13
C THR A 69 -13.39 2.30 -1.45
N ASP A 70 -14.21 1.26 -1.68
CA ASP A 70 -14.27 0.57 -2.96
C ASP A 70 -14.80 1.47 -4.10
N GLU A 71 -15.59 2.49 -3.76
CA GLU A 71 -16.07 3.50 -4.71
C GLU A 71 -14.93 4.38 -5.23
N THR A 72 -14.05 4.84 -4.33
CA THR A 72 -12.82 5.56 -4.71
C THR A 72 -11.96 4.72 -5.64
N SER A 73 -11.82 3.42 -5.36
CA SER A 73 -11.09 2.49 -6.24
C SER A 73 -11.69 2.47 -7.65
N LYS A 74 -13.01 2.38 -7.76
CA LYS A 74 -13.73 2.37 -9.05
C LYS A 74 -13.56 3.69 -9.80
N LEU A 75 -13.62 4.82 -9.11
CA LEU A 75 -13.39 6.15 -9.69
C LEU A 75 -11.98 6.28 -10.24
N LEU A 76 -10.97 5.84 -9.48
CA LEU A 76 -9.57 5.86 -9.92
C LEU A 76 -9.31 4.94 -11.11
N PHE A 77 -9.94 3.76 -11.15
CA PHE A 77 -9.84 2.88 -12.32
C PHE A 77 -10.45 3.49 -13.58
N LYS A 78 -11.56 4.22 -13.45
CA LYS A 78 -12.27 4.80 -14.60
C LYS A 78 -11.66 6.11 -15.09
N TYR A 79 -11.27 6.99 -14.17
CA TYR A 79 -10.94 8.38 -14.50
C TYR A 79 -9.56 8.82 -13.99
N GLY A 80 -8.83 7.98 -13.26
CA GLY A 80 -7.56 8.33 -12.64
C GLY A 80 -6.31 8.21 -13.52
N ASP A 81 -6.46 7.89 -14.81
CA ASP A 81 -5.36 7.76 -15.80
C ASP A 81 -4.13 7.01 -15.26
N LEU A 82 -4.39 5.81 -14.73
CA LEU A 82 -3.36 4.97 -14.10
C LEU A 82 -2.35 4.50 -15.14
N LYS A 83 -1.06 4.83 -14.94
CA LYS A 83 0.02 4.51 -15.89
C LYS A 83 0.45 3.04 -15.88
N LYS A 84 -0.04 2.25 -14.93
CA LYS A 84 0.27 0.82 -14.79
C LYS A 84 -0.87 0.10 -14.07
N ARG A 85 -0.84 -1.22 -14.10
CA ARG A 85 -1.74 -2.06 -13.31
C ARG A 85 -1.52 -1.81 -11.82
N ILE A 86 -2.58 -1.41 -11.12
CA ILE A 86 -2.60 -1.15 -9.68
C ILE A 86 -3.62 -2.08 -9.01
N THR A 87 -3.26 -2.57 -7.83
CA THR A 87 -4.20 -3.24 -6.92
C THR A 87 -4.54 -2.28 -5.78
N PHE A 88 -5.82 -1.96 -5.62
CA PHE A 88 -6.27 -1.14 -4.49
C PHE A 88 -6.68 -2.01 -3.29
N ALA A 89 -6.46 -1.48 -2.09
CA ALA A 89 -6.89 -2.04 -0.81
C ALA A 89 -7.88 -1.07 -0.15
N PRO A 90 -9.19 -1.18 -0.44
CA PRO A 90 -10.21 -0.31 0.13
C PRO A 90 -10.48 -0.66 1.60
N LEU A 91 -10.37 0.34 2.48
CA LEU A 91 -10.51 0.16 3.94
C LEU A 91 -11.93 -0.27 4.35
N ASN A 92 -12.96 0.15 3.62
CA ASN A 92 -14.35 -0.22 3.92
C ASN A 92 -14.71 -1.68 3.57
N ARG A 93 -13.87 -2.40 2.80
CA ARG A 93 -14.15 -3.78 2.35
C ARG A 93 -13.07 -4.79 2.72
N ILE A 94 -11.93 -4.34 3.25
CA ILE A 94 -10.84 -5.25 3.58
C ILE A 94 -11.28 -6.23 4.68
N SER A 95 -11.16 -7.52 4.40
CA SER A 95 -11.43 -8.59 5.36
C SER A 95 -10.19 -9.45 5.54
N SER A 96 -9.88 -9.79 6.79
CA SER A 96 -8.75 -10.66 7.13
C SER A 96 -9.23 -12.07 7.43
N ASN A 97 -8.73 -13.04 6.68
CA ASN A 97 -8.80 -14.43 7.10
C ASN A 97 -7.68 -14.67 8.12
N LEU A 98 -8.04 -14.56 9.40
CA LEU A 98 -7.12 -14.81 10.50
C LEU A 98 -6.64 -16.25 10.45
N ILE A 99 -5.34 -16.46 10.68
CA ILE A 99 -4.79 -17.80 10.82
C ILE A 99 -5.46 -18.43 12.05
N PRO A 100 -6.05 -19.65 11.92
CA PRO A 100 -6.64 -20.35 13.05
C PRO A 100 -5.65 -20.50 14.21
N LYS A 101 -6.10 -20.24 15.45
CA LYS A 101 -5.24 -20.21 16.65
C LYS A 101 -4.42 -21.50 16.82
N ASN A 102 -5.01 -22.65 16.52
CA ASN A 102 -4.34 -23.95 16.60
C ASN A 102 -3.11 -24.05 15.69
N LYS A 103 -3.12 -23.42 14.50
CA LYS A 103 -1.94 -23.38 13.62
C LYS A 103 -0.84 -22.48 14.16
N ILE A 104 -1.22 -21.40 14.84
CA ILE A 104 -0.28 -20.48 15.48
C ILE A 104 0.40 -21.17 16.67
N GLU A 105 -0.37 -21.88 17.49
CA GLU A 105 0.14 -22.63 18.64
C GLU A 105 1.10 -23.75 18.22
N SER A 106 0.75 -24.53 17.18
CA SER A 106 1.64 -25.59 16.67
C SER A 106 2.96 -25.08 16.08
N ALA A 107 3.03 -23.81 15.67
CA ALA A 107 4.22 -23.20 15.08
C ALA A 107 5.12 -22.53 16.13
N ARG A 108 4.67 -22.42 17.38
CA ARG A 108 5.45 -21.89 18.49
C ARG A 108 6.36 -23.03 19.00
N LEU A 109 7.56 -23.12 18.43
CA LEU A 109 8.66 -23.93 18.96
C LEU A 109 9.00 -23.50 20.40
#